data_AF-A0A0Q4GE45-F1
#
_entry.id   AF-A0A0Q4GE45-F1
#
_cell.length_a   1.000
_cell.length_b   1.000
_cell.length_c   1.000
_cell.angle_alpha   90.00
_cell.angle_beta   90.00
_cell.angle_gamma   90.00
#
_symmetry.space_group_name_H-M   'P 1'
#
loop_
_entity.id
_entity.type
_entity.pdbx_description
1 polymer ?
#
loop_
_entity_poly.entity_id
_entity_poly.type
_entity_poly.pdbx_seq_one_letter_code
_entity_poly.pdbx_strand_id
1 'polypeptide(L)'
;MITTSDHHPLAHTQATKMFAEAVAAKQKQGISQKDLAAALGHKSSVVVSHMATGRAPIPIDRSRDISDLLELDRNAFLLAVLEQRLPMLDFQSLVGSRSPAEGKHEHLMNQSETIGGRPLSALPDDLLDLIEECVADKDPRSRWLSLDELPVVALIRQLRPTFRSQGLTQADQKKVLEALR
;
A
#
# COMPACT_ATOMS: atom_id res chain seq x y z
N MET A 1 -2.98 -26.18 50.08
CA MET A 1 -3.75 -25.65 48.94
C MET A 1 -2.78 -24.94 48.03
N ILE A 2 -2.42 -25.55 46.89
CA ILE A 2 -1.53 -24.94 45.90
C ILE A 2 -2.42 -24.00 45.08
N THR A 3 -2.30 -22.70 45.30
CA THR A 3 -2.87 -21.69 44.41
C THR A 3 -2.11 -21.75 43.09
N THR A 4 -2.60 -22.54 42.14
CA THR A 4 -2.22 -22.43 40.74
C THR A 4 -2.68 -21.06 40.26
N SER A 5 -1.79 -20.07 40.30
CA SER A 5 -1.98 -18.81 39.60
C SER A 5 -2.25 -19.16 38.14
N ASP A 6 -3.47 -18.92 37.67
CA ASP A 6 -3.87 -19.08 36.28
C ASP A 6 -3.01 -18.13 35.45
N HIS A 7 -1.89 -18.66 34.95
CA HIS A 7 -0.85 -17.86 34.34
C HIS A 7 -1.25 -17.61 32.88
N HIS A 8 -1.67 -16.38 32.60
CA HIS A 8 -2.05 -15.91 31.27
C HIS A 8 -0.97 -14.98 30.71
N PRO A 9 0.18 -15.52 30.24
CA PRO A 9 1.35 -14.73 29.88
C PRO A 9 1.08 -13.74 28.74
N LEU A 10 0.12 -14.02 27.86
CA LEU A 10 -0.13 -13.24 26.64
C LEU A 10 -1.40 -12.38 26.73
N ALA A 11 -2.05 -12.30 27.89
CA ALA A 11 -3.32 -11.58 28.06
C ALA A 11 -3.23 -10.10 27.67
N HIS A 12 -2.06 -9.48 27.85
CA HIS A 12 -1.83 -8.07 27.58
C HIS A 12 -1.56 -7.76 26.11
N THR A 13 -1.25 -8.78 25.29
CA THR A 13 -0.85 -8.58 23.88
C THR A 13 -2.04 -8.17 23.02
N GLN A 14 -1.76 -7.36 21.99
CA GLN A 14 -2.81 -6.84 21.11
C GLN A 14 -3.55 -7.95 20.36
N ALA A 15 -2.83 -8.99 19.93
CA ALA A 15 -3.42 -10.15 19.25
C ALA A 15 -4.48 -10.83 20.11
N THR A 16 -4.19 -11.04 21.40
CA THR A 16 -5.13 -11.65 22.35
C THR A 16 -6.37 -10.79 22.52
N LYS A 17 -6.22 -9.46 22.64
CA LYS A 17 -7.35 -8.53 22.77
C LYS A 17 -8.25 -8.55 21.53
N MET A 18 -7.65 -8.40 20.34
CA MET A 18 -8.38 -8.46 19.07
C MET A 18 -9.13 -9.78 18.90
N PHE A 19 -8.49 -10.89 19.22
CA PHE A 19 -9.10 -12.21 19.14
C PHE A 19 -10.25 -12.37 20.16
N ALA A 20 -10.05 -11.97 21.41
CA ALA A 20 -11.07 -12.07 22.45
C ALA A 20 -12.31 -11.21 22.14
N GLU A 21 -12.10 -9.98 21.67
CA GLU A 21 -13.16 -9.07 21.25
C GLU A 21 -13.97 -9.64 20.10
N ALA A 22 -13.31 -10.18 19.06
CA ALA A 22 -13.99 -10.75 17.92
C ALA A 22 -14.73 -12.05 18.25
N VAL A 23 -14.17 -12.92 19.10
CA VAL A 23 -14.87 -14.10 19.61
C VAL A 23 -16.12 -13.68 20.40
N ALA A 24 -16.01 -12.68 21.26
CA ALA A 24 -17.15 -12.17 22.02
C ALA A 24 -18.23 -11.55 21.10
N ALA A 25 -17.83 -10.87 20.03
CA ALA A 25 -18.76 -10.33 19.02
C ALA A 25 -19.53 -11.45 18.30
N LYS A 26 -18.84 -12.51 17.86
CA LYS A 26 -19.49 -13.69 17.24
C LYS A 26 -20.41 -14.42 18.20
N GLN A 27 -20.04 -14.53 19.48
CA GLN A 27 -20.93 -15.10 20.51
C GLN A 27 -22.21 -14.29 20.71
N LYS A 28 -22.13 -12.94 20.67
CA LYS A 28 -23.33 -12.08 20.69
C LYS A 28 -24.22 -12.27 19.47
N GLN A 29 -23.66 -12.71 18.34
CA GLN A 29 -24.41 -13.08 17.13
C GLN A 29 -24.98 -14.52 17.20
N GLY A 30 -24.82 -15.21 18.33
CA GLY A 30 -25.36 -16.56 18.54
C GLY A 30 -24.44 -17.69 18.10
N ILE A 31 -23.21 -17.40 17.64
CA ILE A 31 -22.25 -18.44 17.24
C ILE A 31 -21.57 -18.98 18.50
N SER A 32 -21.68 -20.29 18.75
CA SER A 32 -21.08 -20.89 19.93
C SER A 32 -19.56 -20.99 19.80
N GLN A 33 -18.87 -21.03 20.95
CA GLN A 33 -17.41 -21.22 20.97
C GLN A 33 -16.99 -22.58 20.38
N LYS A 34 -17.88 -23.58 20.43
CA LYS A 34 -17.65 -24.90 19.82
C LYS A 34 -17.71 -24.82 18.29
N ASP A 35 -18.63 -24.03 17.76
CA ASP A 35 -18.75 -23.82 16.30
C ASP A 35 -17.56 -23.04 15.76
N LEU A 36 -17.10 -22.01 16.48
CA LEU A 36 -15.86 -21.29 16.15
C LEU A 36 -14.65 -22.23 16.15
N ALA A 37 -14.53 -23.11 17.14
CA ALA A 37 -13.44 -24.07 17.19
C ALA A 37 -13.49 -25.06 16.02
N ALA A 38 -14.68 -25.57 15.69
CA ALA A 38 -14.87 -26.46 14.54
C ALA A 38 -14.52 -25.77 13.22
N ALA A 39 -14.95 -24.52 13.02
CA ALA A 39 -14.63 -23.72 11.83
C ALA A 39 -13.12 -23.44 11.71
N LEU A 40 -12.42 -23.27 12.83
CA LEU A 40 -10.96 -23.15 12.88
C LEU A 40 -10.23 -24.50 12.78
N GLY A 41 -10.94 -25.62 12.60
CA GLY A 41 -10.35 -26.96 12.48
C GLY A 41 -9.86 -27.56 13.81
N HIS A 42 -10.31 -27.05 14.95
CA HIS A 42 -9.97 -27.56 16.27
C HIS A 42 -11.04 -28.49 16.81
N LYS A 43 -10.61 -29.62 17.39
CA LYS A 43 -11.50 -30.62 18.01
C LYS A 43 -12.10 -30.16 19.35
N SER A 44 -11.55 -29.10 19.96
CA SER A 44 -11.92 -28.63 21.29
C SER A 44 -12.08 -27.12 21.35
N SER A 45 -13.18 -26.65 21.94
CA SER A 45 -13.45 -25.23 22.21
C SER A 45 -12.48 -24.60 23.20
N VAL A 46 -11.79 -25.43 24.00
CA VAL A 46 -10.79 -24.99 24.97
C VAL A 46 -9.64 -24.24 24.28
N VAL A 47 -9.28 -24.63 23.06
CA VAL A 47 -8.21 -23.95 22.30
C VAL A 47 -8.57 -22.50 22.03
N VAL A 48 -9.82 -22.22 21.65
CA VAL A 48 -10.32 -20.86 21.44
C VAL A 48 -10.31 -20.08 22.76
N SER A 49 -10.70 -20.70 23.87
CA SER A 49 -10.65 -20.06 25.19
C SER A 49 -9.21 -19.73 25.63
N HIS A 50 -8.27 -20.65 25.42
CA HIS A 50 -6.87 -20.44 25.76
C HIS A 50 -6.24 -19.33 24.92
N MET A 51 -6.59 -19.21 23.63
CA MET A 51 -6.14 -18.10 22.80
C MET A 51 -6.77 -16.77 23.24
N ALA A 52 -8.08 -16.74 23.49
CA ALA A 52 -8.80 -15.53 23.92
C ALA A 52 -8.36 -15.02 25.31
N THR A 53 -7.92 -15.92 26.19
CA THR A 53 -7.39 -15.55 27.52
C THR A 53 -5.88 -15.32 27.52
N GLY A 54 -5.19 -15.53 26.39
CA GLY A 54 -3.73 -15.39 26.33
C GLY A 54 -2.97 -16.47 27.10
N ARG A 55 -3.59 -17.63 27.36
CA ARG A 55 -2.92 -18.83 27.88
C ARG A 55 -2.16 -19.58 26.79
N ALA A 56 -2.65 -19.50 25.56
CA ALA A 56 -1.99 -20.03 24.37
C ALA A 56 -1.75 -18.90 23.36
N PRO A 57 -0.59 -18.87 22.68
CA PRO A 57 -0.34 -17.93 21.62
C PRO A 57 -1.20 -18.24 20.40
N ILE A 58 -1.49 -17.20 19.63
CA ILE A 58 -2.21 -17.34 18.36
C ILE A 58 -1.22 -17.88 17.30
N PRO A 59 -1.61 -18.87 16.50
CA PRO A 59 -0.79 -19.42 15.42
C PRO A 59 -0.63 -18.42 14.27
N ILE A 60 0.62 -18.10 13.88
CA ILE A 60 0.93 -17.19 12.76
C ILE A 60 0.41 -17.77 11.44
N ASP A 61 0.62 -19.07 11.22
CA ASP A 61 0.23 -19.81 10.02
C ASP A 61 -1.29 -19.83 9.77
N ARG A 62 -2.09 -19.66 10.83
CA ARG A 62 -3.56 -19.64 10.78
C ARG A 62 -4.14 -18.24 10.94
N SER A 63 -3.31 -17.21 11.07
CA SER A 63 -3.74 -15.82 11.28
C SER A 63 -4.69 -15.33 10.18
N ARG A 64 -4.46 -15.75 8.93
CA ARG A 64 -5.34 -15.47 7.79
C ARG A 64 -6.72 -16.11 7.96
N ASP A 65 -6.77 -17.41 8.22
CA ASP A 65 -8.05 -18.13 8.37
C ASP A 65 -8.85 -17.59 9.56
N ILE A 66 -8.15 -17.24 10.65
CA ILE A 66 -8.74 -16.64 11.84
C ILE A 66 -9.31 -15.26 11.53
N SER A 67 -8.55 -14.40 10.85
CA SER A 67 -9.01 -13.05 10.52
C SER A 67 -10.19 -13.07 9.56
N ASP A 68 -10.21 -13.99 8.60
CA ASP A 68 -11.36 -14.19 7.71
C ASP A 68 -12.61 -14.65 8.44
N LEU A 69 -12.47 -15.64 9.33
CA LEU A 69 -13.61 -16.17 10.09
C LEU A 69 -14.16 -15.16 11.10
N LEU A 70 -13.28 -14.40 11.74
CA LEU A 70 -13.63 -13.44 12.79
C LEU A 70 -13.88 -12.03 12.27
N GLU A 71 -13.80 -11.81 10.95
CA GLU A 71 -13.98 -10.50 10.30
C GLU A 71 -13.03 -9.42 10.86
N LEU A 72 -11.78 -9.81 11.13
CA LEU A 72 -10.72 -8.91 11.57
C LEU A 72 -9.97 -8.34 10.35
N ASP A 73 -9.39 -7.14 10.51
CA ASP A 73 -8.42 -6.64 9.54
C ASP A 73 -7.20 -7.58 9.48
N ARG A 74 -6.98 -8.20 8.31
CA ARG A 74 -5.94 -9.23 8.12
C ARG A 74 -4.55 -8.71 8.45
N ASN A 75 -4.23 -7.48 8.05
CA ASN A 75 -2.88 -6.92 8.19
C ASN A 75 -2.62 -6.54 9.64
N ALA A 76 -3.56 -5.82 10.27
CA ALA A 76 -3.48 -5.43 11.66
C ALA A 76 -3.42 -6.67 12.58
N PHE A 77 -4.23 -7.69 12.29
CA PHE A 77 -4.22 -8.91 13.08
C PHE A 77 -2.91 -9.69 12.91
N LEU A 78 -2.41 -9.86 11.69
CA LEU A 78 -1.12 -10.52 11.44
C LEU A 78 0.03 -9.80 12.16
N LEU A 79 0.10 -8.47 12.07
CA LEU A 79 1.11 -7.68 12.77
C LEU A 79 1.04 -7.92 14.28
N ALA A 80 -0.16 -7.88 14.86
CA ALA A 80 -0.35 -8.16 16.28
C ALA A 80 0.11 -9.58 16.66
N VAL A 81 -0.16 -10.59 15.83
CA VAL A 81 0.29 -11.98 16.07
C VAL A 81 1.82 -12.09 15.98
N LEU A 82 2.45 -11.36 15.06
CA LEU A 82 3.92 -11.32 14.93
C LEU A 82 4.57 -10.66 16.15
N GLU A 83 4.04 -9.53 16.62
CA GLU A 83 4.48 -8.86 17.84
C GLU A 83 4.35 -9.77 19.07
N GLN A 84 3.27 -10.55 19.16
CA GLN A 84 3.06 -11.52 20.24
C GLN A 84 4.17 -12.59 20.29
N ARG A 85 4.76 -12.96 19.15
CA ARG A 85 5.81 -14.01 19.06
C ARG A 85 7.21 -13.45 19.14
N LEU A 86 7.42 -12.24 18.62
CA LEU A 86 8.72 -11.60 18.51
C LEU A 86 8.64 -10.17 19.08
N PRO A 87 8.43 -10.01 20.40
CA PRO A 87 8.21 -8.71 21.03
C PRO A 87 9.43 -7.77 20.97
N MET A 88 10.60 -8.31 20.61
CA MET A 88 11.84 -7.56 20.44
C MET A 88 11.94 -6.85 19.08
N LEU A 89 11.04 -7.16 18.14
CA LEU A 89 11.00 -6.55 16.81
C LEU A 89 9.82 -5.60 16.73
N ASP A 90 10.09 -4.36 16.34
CA ASP A 90 9.06 -3.38 16.02
C ASP A 90 8.59 -3.60 14.58
N PHE A 91 7.58 -4.45 14.41
CA PHE A 91 7.00 -4.71 13.09
C PHE A 91 6.28 -3.50 12.52
N GLN A 92 5.84 -2.55 13.36
CA GLN A 92 5.18 -1.34 12.87
C GLN A 92 6.16 -0.45 12.15
N SER A 93 7.43 -0.36 12.55
CA SER A 93 8.45 0.35 11.76
C SER A 93 8.95 -0.44 10.55
N LEU A 94 8.96 -1.78 10.60
CA LEU A 94 9.32 -2.61 9.45
C LEU A 94 8.27 -2.60 8.34
N VAL A 95 6.99 -2.48 8.70
CA VAL A 95 5.86 -2.46 7.76
C VAL A 95 5.35 -1.03 7.52
N GLY A 96 5.67 -0.10 8.42
CA GLY A 96 5.25 1.31 8.47
C GLY A 96 5.94 2.24 7.47
N SER A 97 5.92 1.87 6.20
CA SER A 97 5.94 2.83 5.09
C SER A 97 4.92 2.43 4.03
N ARG A 98 3.74 1.91 4.46
CA ARG A 98 2.65 1.51 3.57
C ARG A 98 1.26 1.90 4.08
N SER A 99 0.99 3.21 4.06
CA SER A 99 -0.35 3.80 4.01
C SER A 99 -1.07 3.39 2.71
N PRO A 100 -2.41 3.24 2.69
CA PRO A 100 -3.17 3.04 1.45
C PRO A 100 -2.98 4.17 0.41
N ALA A 101 -2.52 5.36 0.85
CA ALA A 101 -2.09 6.44 -0.03
C ALA A 101 -0.74 6.16 -0.72
N GLU A 102 0.11 5.34 -0.11
CA GLU A 102 1.40 4.89 -0.66
C GLU A 102 1.22 3.76 -1.66
N GLY A 103 0.16 2.96 -1.62
CA GLY A 103 -0.10 1.95 -2.66
C GLY A 103 -0.23 2.54 -4.07
N LYS A 104 -0.76 3.77 -4.18
CA LYS A 104 -0.80 4.51 -5.45
C LYS A 104 0.57 5.09 -5.84
N HIS A 105 1.32 5.60 -4.86
CA HIS A 105 2.66 6.13 -5.10
C HIS A 105 3.66 5.02 -5.46
N GLU A 106 3.63 3.88 -4.77
CA GLU A 106 4.44 2.70 -5.06
C GLU A 106 4.07 2.11 -6.42
N HIS A 107 2.79 2.07 -6.78
CA HIS A 107 2.39 1.66 -8.13
C HIS A 107 2.91 2.63 -9.20
N LEU A 108 2.80 3.93 -8.97
CA LEU A 108 3.29 4.97 -9.87
C LEU A 108 4.82 4.97 -9.97
N MET A 109 5.55 4.79 -8.87
CA MET A 109 7.00 4.64 -8.84
C MET A 109 7.42 3.40 -9.61
N ASN A 110 6.85 2.23 -9.30
CA ASN A 110 7.16 0.98 -10.01
C ASN A 110 6.85 1.07 -11.50
N GLN A 111 5.73 1.69 -11.90
CA GLN A 111 5.42 1.94 -13.30
C GLN A 111 6.42 2.88 -13.96
N SER A 112 6.79 3.97 -13.30
CA SER A 112 7.75 4.95 -13.82
C SER A 112 9.14 4.33 -13.97
N GLU A 113 9.57 3.49 -13.04
CA GLU A 113 10.83 2.75 -13.11
C GLU A 113 10.81 1.68 -14.21
N THR A 114 9.67 1.03 -14.42
CA THR A 114 9.46 0.10 -15.53
C THR A 114 9.55 0.82 -16.88
N ILE A 115 8.94 1.99 -17.01
CA ILE A 115 8.97 2.81 -18.23
C ILE A 115 10.38 3.38 -18.48
N GLY A 116 11.03 3.88 -17.43
CA GLY A 116 12.36 4.49 -17.50
C GLY A 116 13.52 3.48 -17.58
N GLY A 117 13.24 2.20 -17.31
CA GLY A 117 14.23 1.12 -17.24
C GLY A 117 15.30 1.31 -16.15
N ARG A 118 15.04 2.19 -15.19
CA ARG A 118 15.99 2.61 -14.14
C ARG A 118 15.22 3.13 -12.92
N PRO A 119 15.81 3.05 -11.72
CA PRO A 119 15.17 3.61 -10.53
C PRO A 119 15.09 5.14 -10.61
N LEU A 120 14.03 5.72 -10.06
CA LEU A 120 13.82 7.18 -10.01
C LEU A 120 14.97 7.88 -9.26
N SER A 121 15.55 7.20 -8.27
CA SER A 121 16.71 7.66 -7.50
C SER A 121 18.02 7.72 -8.29
N ALA A 122 18.07 7.14 -9.49
CA ALA A 122 19.23 7.18 -10.37
C ALA A 122 19.02 8.10 -11.58
N LEU A 123 18.02 8.98 -11.53
CA LEU A 123 17.84 10.00 -12.57
C LEU A 123 18.90 11.10 -12.43
N PRO A 124 19.43 11.61 -13.55
CA PRO A 124 20.32 12.77 -13.53
C PRO A 124 19.62 14.01 -12.94
N ASP A 125 20.37 14.87 -12.25
CA ASP A 125 19.85 16.09 -11.62
C ASP A 125 19.09 16.98 -12.62
N ASP A 126 19.62 17.16 -13.83
CA ASP A 126 18.97 17.93 -14.90
C ASP A 126 17.54 17.45 -15.22
N LEU A 127 17.27 16.15 -15.05
CA LEU A 127 15.97 15.56 -15.34
C LEU A 127 15.04 15.67 -14.14
N LEU A 128 15.58 15.65 -12.91
CA LEU A 128 14.82 15.92 -11.70
C LEU A 128 14.32 17.36 -11.69
N ASP A 129 15.16 18.33 -12.07
CA ASP A 129 14.78 19.73 -12.21
C ASP A 129 13.60 19.93 -13.19
N LEU A 130 13.61 19.20 -14.32
CA LEU A 130 12.51 19.24 -15.30
C LEU A 130 11.21 18.64 -14.75
N ILE A 131 11.31 17.57 -13.95
CA ILE A 131 10.15 16.95 -13.29
C ILE A 131 9.58 17.93 -12.26
N GLU A 132 10.44 18.57 -11.46
CA GLU A 132 10.04 19.58 -10.48
C GLU A 132 9.38 20.79 -11.16
N GLU A 133 9.93 21.29 -12.26
CA GLU A 133 9.32 22.36 -13.07
C GLU A 133 7.94 21.96 -13.60
N CYS A 134 7.80 20.74 -14.10
CA CYS A 134 6.53 20.21 -14.61
C CYS A 134 5.47 20.09 -13.51
N VAL A 135 5.86 19.65 -12.31
CA VAL A 135 4.96 19.52 -11.15
C VAL A 135 4.58 20.90 -10.58
N ALA A 136 5.50 21.87 -10.64
CA ALA A 136 5.26 23.23 -10.17
C ALA A 136 4.35 24.05 -11.11
N ASP A 137 4.22 23.64 -12.37
CA ASP A 137 3.34 24.31 -13.33
C ASP A 137 1.85 24.05 -13.02
N LYS A 138 1.03 25.10 -13.12
CA LYS A 138 -0.42 25.02 -12.90
C LYS A 138 -1.16 24.37 -14.07
N ASP A 139 -0.60 24.44 -15.27
CA ASP A 139 -1.16 23.78 -16.46
C ASP A 139 -0.04 23.17 -17.32
N PRO A 140 0.55 22.05 -16.88
CA PRO A 140 1.67 21.42 -17.56
C PRO A 140 1.30 20.98 -18.99
N ARG A 141 0.02 20.71 -19.27
CA ARG A 141 -0.45 20.31 -20.61
C ARG A 141 -0.38 21.45 -21.64
N SER A 142 -0.37 22.70 -21.18
CA SER A 142 -0.26 23.86 -22.08
C SER A 142 1.18 24.19 -22.47
N ARG A 143 2.13 23.86 -21.60
CA ARG A 143 3.56 24.17 -21.75
C ARG A 143 4.35 23.00 -22.33
N TRP A 144 3.99 21.78 -21.94
CA TRP A 144 4.74 20.57 -22.27
C TRP A 144 4.05 19.78 -23.39
N LEU A 145 4.87 19.21 -24.27
CA LEU A 145 4.40 18.43 -25.41
C LEU A 145 3.94 17.05 -24.95
N SER A 146 2.77 16.63 -25.39
CA SER A 146 2.32 15.26 -25.29
C SER A 146 3.15 14.32 -26.18
N LEU A 147 3.07 13.01 -25.91
CA LEU A 147 3.78 12.00 -26.70
C LEU A 147 3.41 12.04 -28.20
N ASP A 148 2.17 12.44 -28.51
CA ASP A 148 1.69 12.54 -29.89
C ASP A 148 2.13 13.84 -30.58
N GLU A 149 2.40 14.91 -29.82
CA GLU A 149 2.88 16.19 -30.35
C GLU A 149 4.40 16.20 -30.58
N LEU A 150 5.14 15.33 -29.87
CA LEU A 150 6.60 15.25 -29.97
C LEU A 150 7.09 15.02 -31.41
N PRO A 151 6.57 14.06 -32.19
CA PRO A 151 7.00 13.87 -33.58
C PRO A 151 6.72 15.08 -34.47
N VAL A 152 5.57 15.74 -34.29
CA VAL A 152 5.16 16.90 -35.07
C VAL A 152 6.08 18.09 -34.78
N VAL A 153 6.33 18.38 -33.51
CA VAL A 153 7.21 19.49 -33.11
C VAL A 153 8.68 19.20 -33.43
N ALA A 154 9.11 17.93 -33.35
CA ALA A 154 10.44 17.53 -33.81
C ALA A 154 10.62 17.81 -35.31
N LEU A 155 9.61 17.48 -36.13
CA LEU A 155 9.61 17.77 -37.57
C LEU A 155 9.63 19.29 -37.84
N ILE A 156 8.83 20.07 -37.12
CA ILE A 156 8.83 21.55 -37.23
C ILE A 156 10.21 22.11 -36.88
N ARG A 157 10.85 21.63 -35.80
CA ARG A 157 12.19 22.05 -35.38
C ARG A 157 13.26 21.72 -36.42
N GLN A 158 13.13 20.60 -37.11
CA GLN A 158 14.03 20.23 -38.21
C GLN A 158 13.83 21.13 -39.44
N LEU A 159 12.57 21.40 -39.81
CA LEU A 159 12.24 22.23 -40.98
C LEU A 159 12.54 23.73 -40.74
N ARG A 160 12.54 24.17 -39.49
CA ARG A 160 12.76 25.57 -39.08
C ARG A 160 13.65 25.64 -37.83
N PRO A 161 14.99 25.60 -37.98
CA PRO A 161 15.90 25.65 -36.84
C PRO A 161 15.84 26.98 -36.07
N THR A 162 15.43 28.08 -36.70
CA THR A 162 15.21 29.39 -36.06
C THR A 162 13.98 29.43 -35.14
N PHE A 163 13.12 28.42 -35.19
CA PHE A 163 11.90 28.33 -34.38
C PHE A 163 12.18 28.42 -32.87
N ARG A 164 13.32 27.88 -32.40
CA ARG A 164 13.68 27.89 -30.97
C ARG A 164 14.02 29.28 -30.43
N SER A 165 14.51 30.20 -31.26
CA SER A 165 14.99 31.51 -30.82
C SER A 165 14.10 32.67 -31.26
N GLN A 166 13.38 32.54 -32.37
CA GLN A 166 12.58 33.61 -32.97
C GLN A 166 11.07 33.30 -33.00
N GLY A 167 10.67 32.11 -32.57
CA GLY A 167 9.28 31.64 -32.65
C GLY A 167 8.82 31.36 -34.09
N LEU A 168 7.52 31.14 -34.28
CA LEU A 168 6.92 30.97 -35.61
C LEU A 168 6.72 32.33 -36.28
N THR A 169 7.17 32.44 -37.54
CA THR A 169 6.85 33.61 -38.37
C THR A 169 5.35 33.67 -38.67
N GLN A 170 4.79 34.87 -38.93
CA GLN A 170 3.36 35.01 -39.25
C GLN A 170 2.91 34.15 -40.46
N ALA A 171 3.80 33.97 -41.44
CA ALA A 171 3.53 33.11 -42.59
C ALA A 171 3.42 31.63 -42.20
N ASP A 172 4.24 31.17 -41.26
CA ASP A 172 4.21 29.79 -40.77
C ASP A 172 3.02 29.56 -39.82
N GLN A 173 2.67 30.54 -38.98
CA GLN A 173 1.47 30.48 -38.14
C GLN A 173 0.19 30.28 -38.98
N LYS A 174 0.09 31.00 -40.11
CA LYS A 174 -1.05 30.87 -41.03
C LYS A 174 -1.15 29.46 -41.63
N LYS A 175 -0.02 28.87 -42.04
CA LYS A 175 0.01 27.50 -42.58
C LYS A 175 -0.35 26.44 -41.55
N VAL A 176 0.08 26.62 -40.30
CA VAL A 176 -0.29 25.72 -39.19
C VAL A 176 -1.79 25.83 -38.89
N LEU A 177 -2.35 27.03 -38.86
CA LEU A 177 -3.80 27.24 -38.67
C LEU A 177 -4.64 26.69 -39.82
N GLU A 178 -4.13 26.72 -41.06
CA GLU A 178 -4.78 26.10 -42.22
C GLU A 178 -4.73 24.57 -42.16
N ALA A 179 -3.66 23.97 -41.62
CA ALA A 179 -3.51 22.53 -41.49
C ALA A 179 -4.25 21.92 -40.29
N LEU A 180 -4.59 22.72 -39.27
CA LEU A 180 -5.32 22.31 -38.07
C LEU A 180 -6.85 22.47 -38.20
N ARG A 181 -7.34 23.03 -39.32
CA ARG A 181 -8.76 23.06 -39.69
C ARG A 181 -9.15 21.81 -40.45
#